data_AF-A0A2D8C2N5-F1
#
_entry.id   AF-A0A2D8C2N5-F1
#
_cell.length_a   1.000
_cell.length_b   1.000
_cell.length_c   1.000
_cell.angle_alpha   90.00
_cell.angle_beta   90.00
_cell.angle_gamma   90.00
#
_symmetry.space_group_name_H-M   'P 1'
#
loop_
_entity.id
_entity.type
_entity.pdbx_description
1 polymer ?
#
loop_
_entity_poly.entity_id
_entity_poly.type
_entity_poly.pdbx_seq_one_letter_code
_entity_poly.pdbx_strand_id
1 'polypeptide(L)'
;MSDYKITQALFIHFHQGQKKEVSALEIMTSASTIQVGNYLSSDNSSLLFSFTHNHQTSQLDLTGIVPYMILQFGETGKFKGASLSLGLSSGPFSLIVQSKFALIIPFDPKLALASISHLEIDEGGKSPGEKFHEDLRRSRYTKPSEDKSGGFIMKWNKK
;
A
#
# COMPACT_ATOMS: atom_id res chain seq x y z
N MET A 1 -4.69 17.60 -7.81
CA MET A 1 -5.48 16.36 -7.58
C MET A 1 -5.48 16.11 -6.09
N SER A 2 -6.64 15.78 -5.50
CA SER A 2 -6.77 15.53 -4.06
C SER A 2 -6.32 14.11 -3.74
N ASP A 3 -5.29 13.97 -2.91
CA ASP A 3 -4.94 12.68 -2.30
C ASP A 3 -6.03 12.26 -1.33
N TYR A 4 -6.41 10.99 -1.37
CA TYR A 4 -7.32 10.41 -0.38
C TYR A 4 -6.51 9.75 0.73
N LYS A 5 -6.86 10.06 1.99
CA LYS A 5 -6.17 9.59 3.19
C LYS A 5 -7.12 8.80 4.07
N ILE A 6 -6.70 7.61 4.50
CA ILE A 6 -7.47 6.75 5.41
C ILE A 6 -6.53 5.90 6.26
N THR A 7 -6.82 5.74 7.54
CA THR A 7 -6.06 4.81 8.40
C THR A 7 -6.52 3.39 8.13
N GLN A 8 -5.56 2.50 7.88
CA GLN A 8 -5.79 1.09 7.59
C GLN A 8 -5.05 0.20 8.58
N ALA A 9 -5.74 -0.82 9.08
CA ALA A 9 -5.09 -1.99 9.66
C ALA A 9 -4.69 -2.92 8.50
N LEU A 10 -3.44 -3.38 8.52
CA LEU A 10 -2.83 -4.20 7.48
C LEU A 10 -2.19 -5.43 8.11
N PHE A 11 -2.15 -6.53 7.39
CA PHE A 11 -1.36 -7.71 7.73
C PHE A 11 -0.23 -7.91 6.73
N ILE A 12 0.99 -8.02 7.24
CA ILE A 12 2.14 -8.52 6.49
C ILE A 12 2.22 -10.02 6.75
N HIS A 13 2.00 -10.84 5.72
CA HIS A 13 2.03 -12.29 5.82
C HIS A 13 3.40 -12.84 5.48
N PHE A 14 3.86 -13.82 6.25
CA PHE A 14 5.11 -14.51 6.03
C PHE A 14 4.87 -15.92 5.49
N HIS A 15 5.85 -16.47 4.75
CA HIS A 15 5.78 -17.81 4.16
C HIS A 15 5.57 -18.93 5.19
N GLN A 16 5.91 -18.70 6.45
CA GLN A 16 5.74 -19.65 7.56
C GLN A 16 4.33 -19.57 8.20
N GLY A 17 3.38 -18.84 7.60
CA GLY A 17 2.02 -18.68 8.11
C GLY A 17 1.88 -17.66 9.25
N GLN A 18 3.00 -17.09 9.71
CA GLN A 18 2.98 -15.96 10.64
C GLN A 18 2.42 -14.72 9.94
N LYS A 19 1.82 -13.82 10.71
CA LYS A 19 1.40 -12.49 10.23
C LYS A 19 1.79 -11.42 11.24
N LYS A 20 2.15 -10.24 10.74
CA LYS A 20 2.41 -9.05 11.55
C LYS A 20 1.37 -7.99 11.19
N GLU A 21 0.66 -7.52 12.21
CA GLU A 21 -0.28 -6.41 12.06
C GLU A 21 0.47 -5.07 12.01
N VAL A 22 0.04 -4.19 11.12
CA VAL A 22 0.57 -2.84 10.93
C VAL A 22 -0.59 -1.89 10.72
N SER A 23 -0.72 -0.90 11.60
CA SER A 23 -1.55 0.27 11.34
C SER A 23 -0.75 1.26 10.49
N ALA A 24 -1.31 1.70 9.36
CA ALA A 24 -0.69 2.67 8.47
C ALA A 24 -1.71 3.67 7.92
N LEU A 25 -1.26 4.90 7.70
CA LEU A 25 -2.02 5.88 6.93
C LEU A 25 -1.88 5.53 5.44
N GLU A 26 -2.97 5.07 4.84
CA GLU A 26 -3.05 4.85 3.40
C GLU A 26 -3.28 6.17 2.67
N ILE A 27 -2.45 6.41 1.65
CA ILE A 27 -2.50 7.54 0.74
C ILE A 27 -2.72 6.98 -0.65
N MET A 28 -3.94 7.14 -1.14
CA MET A 28 -4.27 6.79 -2.53
C MET A 28 -3.96 7.98 -3.41
N THR A 29 -3.03 7.80 -4.36
CA THR A 29 -2.57 8.91 -5.20
C THR A 29 -2.30 8.49 -6.63
N SER A 30 -2.53 9.43 -7.53
CA SER A 30 -2.20 9.33 -8.96
C SER A 30 -0.90 10.07 -9.30
N ALA A 31 -0.25 10.69 -8.31
CA ALA A 31 1.04 11.34 -8.49
C ALA A 31 2.12 10.28 -8.79
N SER A 32 2.91 10.53 -9.83
CA SER A 32 4.07 9.70 -10.19
C SER A 32 5.32 10.06 -9.38
N THR A 33 5.35 11.23 -8.75
CA THR A 33 6.44 11.69 -7.87
C THR A 33 5.87 12.14 -6.54
N ILE A 34 6.38 11.59 -5.44
CA ILE A 34 5.86 11.80 -4.09
C ILE A 34 6.98 12.22 -3.17
N GLN A 35 6.79 13.33 -2.46
CA GLN A 35 7.62 13.72 -1.33
C GLN A 35 7.08 13.06 -0.05
N VAL A 36 7.72 11.99 0.39
CA VAL A 36 7.21 11.15 1.49
C VAL A 36 7.17 11.93 2.81
N GLY A 37 8.12 12.83 3.04
CA GLY A 37 8.18 13.64 4.25
C GLY A 37 6.96 14.54 4.49
N ASN A 38 6.18 14.86 3.45
CA ASN A 38 4.96 15.66 3.59
C ASN A 38 3.79 14.87 4.23
N TYR A 39 3.94 13.56 4.37
CA TYR A 39 2.89 12.68 4.90
C TYR A 39 3.26 12.03 6.23
N LEU A 40 4.55 12.01 6.59
CA LEU A 40 5.00 11.54 7.89
C LEU A 40 4.74 12.61 8.95
N SER A 41 4.12 12.21 10.06
CA SER A 41 3.90 13.05 11.23
C SER A 41 4.18 12.24 12.50
N SER A 42 4.24 12.91 13.66
CA SER A 42 4.38 12.24 14.97
C SER A 42 3.30 11.17 15.21
N ASP A 43 2.13 11.36 14.61
CA ASP A 43 0.95 10.53 14.84
C ASP A 43 0.85 9.37 13.84
N ASN A 44 1.64 9.37 12.76
CA ASN A 44 1.63 8.36 11.71
C ASN A 44 3.05 7.93 11.35
N SER A 45 3.56 6.92 12.05
CA SER A 45 4.89 6.36 11.80
C SER A 45 4.93 5.40 10.60
N SER A 46 3.78 5.03 10.05
CA SER A 46 3.68 4.05 8.96
C SER A 46 2.76 4.59 7.86
N LEU A 47 3.20 4.50 6.61
CA LEU A 47 2.47 4.99 5.45
C LEU A 47 2.28 3.87 4.43
N LEU A 48 1.10 3.78 3.84
CA LEU A 48 0.84 2.92 2.68
C LEU A 48 0.53 3.80 1.47
N PHE A 49 1.42 3.87 0.50
CA PHE A 49 1.09 4.48 -0.79
C PHE A 49 0.40 3.46 -1.69
N SER A 50 -0.80 3.82 -2.14
CA SER A 50 -1.61 3.05 -3.10
C SER A 50 -1.66 3.83 -4.42
N PHE A 51 -0.81 3.43 -5.38
CA PHE A 51 -0.67 4.14 -6.65
C PHE A 51 -1.84 3.82 -7.58
N THR A 52 -2.62 4.82 -7.97
CA THR A 52 -3.80 4.64 -8.83
C THR A 52 -3.54 5.02 -10.30
N HIS A 53 -2.37 5.56 -10.62
CA HIS A 53 -2.00 5.94 -11.97
C HIS A 53 -1.59 4.76 -12.86
N ASN A 54 -1.56 4.99 -14.17
CA ASN A 54 -1.16 4.00 -15.18
C ASN A 54 0.35 4.03 -15.52
N HIS A 55 1.16 4.85 -14.84
CA HIS A 55 2.61 4.84 -15.03
C HIS A 55 3.23 3.54 -14.51
N GLN A 56 4.28 3.07 -15.19
CA GLN A 56 5.01 1.86 -14.81
C GLN A 56 5.82 2.03 -13.52
N THR A 57 6.22 3.27 -13.23
CA THR A 57 7.09 3.61 -12.10
C THR A 57 6.54 4.80 -11.32
N SER A 58 6.78 4.80 -10.02
CA SER A 58 6.59 5.96 -9.14
C SER A 58 7.91 6.31 -8.48
N GLN A 59 8.21 7.59 -8.36
CA GLN A 59 9.37 8.10 -7.63
C GLN A 59 8.96 8.54 -6.24
N LEU A 60 9.60 7.97 -5.22
CA LEU A 60 9.47 8.35 -3.83
C LEU A 60 10.70 9.13 -3.42
N ASP A 61 10.53 10.41 -3.08
CA ASP A 61 11.55 11.22 -2.43
C ASP A 61 11.47 10.99 -0.91
N LEU A 62 12.53 10.37 -0.40
CA LEU A 62 12.73 9.92 0.97
C LEU A 62 13.84 10.74 1.65
N THR A 63 14.19 11.90 1.10
CA THR A 63 15.18 12.81 1.67
C THR A 63 14.81 13.17 3.10
N GLY A 64 15.72 12.94 4.05
CA GLY A 64 15.49 13.18 5.48
C GLY A 64 14.62 12.13 6.19
N ILE A 65 14.14 11.10 5.48
CA ILE A 65 13.29 10.04 6.04
C ILE A 65 14.15 8.86 6.47
N VAL A 66 14.60 8.88 7.72
CA VAL A 66 15.46 7.85 8.33
C VAL A 66 15.08 7.61 9.80
N PRO A 67 15.21 6.38 10.34
CA PRO A 67 15.42 5.11 9.64
C PRO A 67 14.09 4.41 9.28
N TYR A 68 13.93 4.05 8.00
CA TYR A 68 12.69 3.45 7.49
C TYR A 68 12.93 2.27 6.53
N MET A 69 11.98 1.35 6.48
CA MET A 69 11.91 0.26 5.50
C MET A 69 10.79 0.55 4.51
N ILE A 70 11.05 0.33 3.23
CA ILE A 70 10.09 0.50 2.14
C ILE A 70 9.82 -0.86 1.54
N LEU A 71 8.68 -1.45 1.88
CA LEU A 71 8.21 -2.74 1.38
C LEU A 71 7.35 -2.51 0.13
N GLN A 72 7.68 -3.20 -0.95
CA GLN A 72 7.04 -3.02 -2.25
C GLN A 72 6.16 -4.22 -2.56
N PHE A 73 4.89 -3.98 -2.89
CA PHE A 73 3.94 -5.03 -3.23
C PHE A 73 3.28 -4.81 -4.59
N GLY A 74 3.12 -5.89 -5.34
CA GLY A 74 2.44 -5.90 -6.63
C GLY A 74 0.92 -5.70 -6.51
N GLU A 75 0.24 -5.77 -7.64
CA GLU A 75 -1.20 -5.52 -7.73
C GLU A 75 -2.05 -6.46 -6.88
N THR A 76 -1.59 -7.70 -6.70
CA THR A 76 -2.24 -8.73 -5.88
C THR A 76 -1.76 -8.73 -4.43
N GLY A 77 -1.06 -7.68 -4.00
CA GLY A 77 -0.44 -7.61 -2.67
C GLY A 77 0.80 -8.50 -2.52
N LYS A 78 1.23 -9.24 -3.55
CA LYS A 78 2.44 -10.08 -3.50
C LYS A 78 3.70 -9.22 -3.30
N PHE A 79 4.57 -9.67 -2.40
CA PHE A 79 5.83 -9.00 -2.13
C PHE A 79 6.73 -9.01 -3.37
N LYS A 80 7.28 -7.84 -3.70
CA LYS A 80 8.21 -7.65 -4.84
C LYS A 80 9.64 -7.36 -4.39
N GLY A 81 9.81 -6.79 -3.22
CA GLY A 81 11.12 -6.42 -2.71
C GLY A 81 11.03 -5.38 -1.60
N ALA A 82 12.18 -5.04 -1.03
CA ALA A 82 12.30 -4.03 -0.01
C ALA A 82 13.52 -3.15 -0.25
N SER A 83 13.40 -1.89 0.15
CA SER A 83 14.51 -0.94 0.22
C SER A 83 14.64 -0.43 1.65
N LEU A 84 15.84 -0.05 2.04
CA LEU A 84 16.12 0.46 3.39
C LEU A 84 16.64 1.90 3.28
N SER A 85 16.01 2.80 4.02
CA SER A 85 16.52 4.14 4.28
C SER A 85 17.16 4.14 5.66
N LEU A 86 18.46 3.85 5.73
CA LEU A 86 19.22 3.73 6.99
C LEU A 86 20.11 4.96 7.27
N GLY A 87 19.97 6.01 6.47
CA GLY A 87 20.97 7.05 6.27
C GLY A 87 21.57 7.63 7.56
N LEU A 88 22.90 7.75 7.56
CA LEU A 88 23.72 8.46 8.53
C LEU A 88 24.00 9.92 8.12
N SER A 89 23.48 10.37 6.96
CA SER A 89 23.74 11.69 6.38
C SER A 89 22.48 12.33 5.79
N SER A 90 22.44 13.66 5.79
CA SER A 90 21.34 14.51 5.28
C SER A 90 21.28 14.57 3.75
N GLY A 91 21.76 13.54 3.06
CA GLY A 91 21.83 13.52 1.59
C GLY A 91 20.45 13.28 0.95
N PRO A 92 20.27 13.70 -0.32
CA PRO A 92 19.08 13.39 -1.07
C PRO A 92 18.96 11.87 -1.27
N PHE A 93 17.77 11.32 -1.00
CA PHE A 93 17.48 9.90 -1.21
C PHE A 93 16.16 9.77 -1.96
N SER A 94 16.21 9.21 -3.16
CA SER A 94 15.03 8.94 -3.97
C SER A 94 15.01 7.49 -4.40
N LEU A 95 13.83 6.89 -4.40
CA LEU A 95 13.59 5.50 -4.78
C LEU A 95 12.57 5.44 -5.91
N ILE A 96 12.91 4.76 -7.00
CA ILE A 96 11.95 4.45 -8.06
C ILE A 96 11.37 3.07 -7.78
N VAL A 97 10.05 2.96 -7.68
CA VAL A 97 9.34 1.71 -7.41
C VAL A 97 8.47 1.30 -8.60
N GLN A 98 8.41 0.00 -8.86
CA GLN A 98 7.53 -0.64 -9.85
C GLN A 98 6.50 -1.54 -9.15
N SER A 99 5.77 -0.95 -8.21
CA SER A 99 4.83 -1.63 -7.33
C SER A 99 3.48 -0.92 -7.34
N LYS A 100 2.41 -1.65 -6.99
CA LYS A 100 1.08 -1.06 -6.81
C LYS A 100 0.98 -0.41 -5.43
N PHE A 101 1.68 -1.01 -4.47
CA PHE A 101 1.73 -0.56 -3.10
C PHE A 101 3.18 -0.36 -2.66
N ALA A 102 3.42 0.71 -1.90
CA ALA A 102 4.66 0.92 -1.16
C ALA A 102 4.31 1.19 0.31
N LEU A 103 4.63 0.23 1.18
CA LEU A 103 4.45 0.34 2.61
C LEU A 103 5.76 0.81 3.24
N ILE A 104 5.72 1.99 3.84
CA ILE A 104 6.84 2.63 4.52
C ILE A 104 6.59 2.46 6.02
N ILE A 105 7.50 1.77 6.70
CA ILE A 105 7.42 1.49 8.14
C ILE A 105 8.74 1.81 8.82
N PRO A 106 8.75 2.09 10.14
CA PRO A 106 9.99 2.30 10.87
C PRO A 106 10.91 1.09 10.74
N PHE A 107 12.22 1.33 10.75
CA PHE A 107 13.19 0.25 10.66
C PHE A 107 13.07 -0.75 11.81
N ASP A 108 12.88 -2.03 11.46
CA ASP A 108 12.81 -3.14 12.40
C ASP A 108 13.84 -4.21 12.00
N PRO A 109 14.97 -4.33 12.71
CA PRO A 109 16.02 -5.31 12.38
C PRO A 109 15.57 -6.76 12.56
N LYS A 110 14.46 -7.00 13.28
CA LYS A 110 13.91 -8.35 13.49
C LYS A 110 12.94 -8.75 12.37
N LEU A 111 12.58 -7.83 11.47
CA LEU A 111 11.69 -8.13 10.36
C LEU A 111 12.41 -8.99 9.32
N ALA A 112 12.05 -10.27 9.25
CA ALA A 112 12.63 -11.23 8.32
C ALA A 112 12.13 -10.99 6.88
N LEU A 113 12.71 -10.00 6.18
CA LEU A 113 12.33 -9.57 4.83
C LEU A 113 12.20 -10.73 3.82
N ALA A 114 13.14 -11.67 3.85
CA ALA A 114 13.14 -12.83 2.94
C ALA A 114 11.96 -13.79 3.15
N SER A 115 11.26 -13.68 4.29
CA SER A 115 10.09 -14.50 4.59
C SER A 115 8.77 -13.81 4.27
N ILE A 116 8.77 -12.53 3.88
CA ILE A 116 7.55 -11.80 3.53
C ILE A 116 6.96 -12.36 2.23
N SER A 117 5.66 -12.64 2.23
CA SER A 117 4.94 -13.22 1.10
C SER A 117 4.00 -12.23 0.43
N HIS A 118 3.12 -11.57 1.20
CA HIS A 118 2.12 -10.64 0.69
C HIS A 118 1.62 -9.69 1.78
N LEU A 119 0.94 -8.64 1.32
CA LEU A 119 0.20 -7.67 2.12
C LEU A 119 -1.30 -7.94 1.97
N GLU A 120 -2.02 -7.88 3.07
CA GLU A 120 -3.48 -7.93 3.14
C GLU A 120 -3.99 -6.72 3.92
N ILE A 121 -5.13 -6.14 3.52
CA ILE A 121 -5.82 -5.13 4.32
C ILE A 121 -6.77 -5.86 5.27
N ASP A 122 -6.74 -5.51 6.55
CA ASP A 122 -7.67 -6.08 7.50
C ASP A 122 -9.09 -5.55 7.22
N GLU A 123 -10.00 -6.48 6.99
CA GLU A 123 -11.42 -6.22 6.82
C GLU A 123 -12.28 -6.74 7.98
N GLY A 124 -11.67 -7.33 9.02
CA GLY A 124 -12.37 -8.00 10.12
C GLY A 124 -13.29 -7.06 10.92
N GLY A 125 -12.99 -5.76 10.92
CA GLY A 125 -13.80 -4.71 11.56
C GLY A 125 -14.69 -3.90 10.61
N LYS A 126 -14.68 -4.18 9.31
CA LYS A 126 -15.40 -3.37 8.31
C LYS A 126 -16.79 -3.92 8.03
N SER A 127 -17.78 -3.05 8.05
CA SER A 127 -19.14 -3.35 7.60
C SER A 127 -19.17 -3.73 6.11
N PRO A 128 -20.21 -4.44 5.64
CA PRO A 128 -20.36 -4.76 4.23
C PRO A 128 -20.33 -3.52 3.31
N GLY A 129 -20.87 -2.39 3.77
CA GLY A 129 -20.84 -1.13 3.04
C GLY A 129 -19.42 -0.55 2.93
N GLU A 130 -18.63 -0.62 4.00
CA GLU A 130 -17.23 -0.18 3.98
C GLU A 130 -16.37 -1.04 3.06
N LYS A 131 -16.54 -2.36 3.10
CA LYS A 131 -15.89 -3.30 2.18
C LYS A 131 -16.22 -2.96 0.72
N PHE A 132 -17.50 -2.74 0.42
CA PHE A 132 -17.93 -2.32 -0.91
C PHE A 132 -17.30 -0.99 -1.36
N HIS A 133 -17.22 0.00 -0.46
CA HIS A 133 -16.57 1.26 -0.77
C HIS A 133 -15.06 1.10 -0.99
N GLU A 134 -14.39 0.22 -0.27
CA GLU A 134 -12.99 -0.11 -0.52
C GLU A 134 -12.78 -0.80 -1.87
N ASP A 135 -13.61 -1.79 -2.19
CA ASP A 135 -13.58 -2.48 -3.47
C ASP A 135 -13.74 -1.48 -4.62
N LEU A 136 -14.69 -0.54 -4.53
CA LEU A 136 -14.86 0.49 -5.53
C LEU A 136 -13.63 1.38 -5.69
N ARG A 137 -13.02 1.83 -4.57
CA ARG A 137 -11.83 2.68 -4.60
C ARG A 137 -10.60 1.96 -5.18
N ARG A 138 -10.48 0.66 -4.92
CA ARG A 138 -9.33 -0.18 -5.33
C ARG A 138 -9.53 -0.81 -6.70
N SER A 139 -10.78 -0.91 -7.17
CA SER A 139 -11.09 -1.33 -8.52
C SER A 139 -10.26 -0.47 -9.47
N ARG A 140 -9.55 -1.12 -10.39
CA ARG A 140 -9.04 -0.38 -11.55
C ARG A 140 -10.28 0.27 -12.17
N TYR A 141 -10.14 1.44 -12.77
CA TYR A 141 -11.03 1.81 -13.85
C TYR A 141 -10.84 0.78 -14.97
N THR A 142 -11.34 -0.45 -14.78
CA THR A 142 -11.51 -1.42 -15.84
C THR A 142 -12.47 -0.75 -16.79
N LYS A 143 -12.00 -0.48 -18.01
CA LYS A 143 -12.93 -0.19 -19.09
C LYS A 143 -13.96 -1.33 -19.07
N PRO A 144 -15.27 -1.04 -19.09
CA PRO A 144 -16.33 -2.06 -19.02
C PRO A 144 -16.16 -3.21 -20.02
N SER A 145 -15.36 -3.01 -21.07
CA SER A 145 -15.05 -3.98 -22.12
C SER A 145 -14.08 -5.11 -21.74
N GLU A 146 -13.35 -5.01 -20.62
CA GLU A 146 -12.33 -6.02 -20.23
C GLU A 146 -12.73 -6.87 -19.03
N ASP A 147 -13.90 -6.61 -18.44
CA ASP A 147 -14.43 -7.43 -17.36
C ASP A 147 -15.04 -8.73 -17.93
N LYS A 148 -14.28 -9.82 -17.83
CA LYS A 148 -14.76 -11.19 -18.13
C LYS A 148 -15.39 -11.87 -16.91
N SER A 149 -15.33 -11.26 -15.72
CA SER A 149 -16.24 -11.62 -14.63
C SER A 149 -17.59 -11.02 -14.98
N GLY A 150 -18.59 -11.88 -15.22
CA GLY A 150 -19.96 -11.44 -15.47
C GLY A 150 -20.34 -10.33 -14.50
N GLY A 151 -20.66 -9.16 -15.07
CA GLY A 151 -20.91 -7.95 -14.32
C GLY A 151 -21.88 -8.15 -13.16
N PHE A 152 -21.74 -7.28 -12.16
CA PHE A 152 -22.50 -7.26 -10.91
C PHE A 152 -24.03 -7.20 -11.13
N ILE A 153 -24.64 -8.34 -11.45
CA ILE A 153 -26.08 -8.56 -11.31
C ILE A 153 -26.27 -9.35 -10.03
N MET A 154 -26.53 -8.64 -8.93
CA MET A 154 -27.12 -9.21 -7.72
C MET A 154 -28.49 -9.78 -8.08
N LYS A 155 -28.58 -11.11 -8.26
CA LYS A 155 -29.87 -11.81 -8.34
C LYS A 155 -30.53 -11.73 -6.97
N TRP A 156 -31.47 -10.81 -6.81
CA TRP A 156 -32.40 -10.80 -5.70
C TRP A 156 -33.33 -12.02 -5.82
N ASN A 157 -33.13 -13.03 -4.97
CA ASN A 157 -34.14 -14.06 -4.75
C ASN A 157 -35.18 -13.52 -3.77
N LYS A 158 -36.35 -13.13 -4.28
CA LYS A 158 -37.56 -13.01 -3.44
C LYS A 158 -38.05 -14.43 -3.13
N LYS A 159 -38.16 -14.75 -1.83
CA LYS A 159 -39.04 -15.83 -1.36
C LYS A 159 -40.48 -15.38 -1.46
#